data_AF-G9P192-F1
#
_entry.id   AF-G9P192-F1
#
_cell.length_a   1.000
_cell.length_b   1.000
_cell.length_c   1.000
_cell.angle_alpha   90.00
_cell.angle_beta   90.00
_cell.angle_gamma   90.00
#
_symmetry.space_group_name_H-M   'P 1'
#
loop_
_entity.id
_entity.type
_entity.pdbx_description
1 polymer ?
#
loop_
_entity_poly.entity_id
_entity_poly.type
_entity_poly.pdbx_seq_one_letter_code
_entity_poly.pdbx_strand_id
1 'polypeptide(L)'
;MSGFSRKENCQVGLAILDTKDLPQTSPSKLISTYKFATGSPAFLSKVSNKFLFSESVNISQLDISSNIESLIHKDRDILFVGHGSPSDLQVLRALNFPFPERLLGITNTFNIANEVLEFWADSLGDLLILLGSLQWPSLCGAFNLQSFTPFSSSRI
;
A
#
# COMPACT_ATOMS: atom_id res chain seq x y z
N MET A 1 -11.27 -21.30 -0.07
CA MET A 1 -11.06 -20.35 1.05
C MET A 1 -9.70 -19.70 0.86
N SER A 2 -9.65 -18.39 0.68
CA SER A 2 -8.40 -17.65 0.46
C SER A 2 -7.57 -17.61 1.75
N GLY A 3 -6.24 -17.73 1.66
CA GLY A 3 -5.33 -17.74 2.82
C GLY A 3 -5.29 -16.44 3.64
N PHE A 4 -6.08 -15.43 3.25
CA PHE A 4 -6.20 -14.15 3.92
C PHE A 4 -7.09 -14.22 5.17
N SER A 5 -8.14 -15.04 5.15
CA SER A 5 -9.11 -15.16 6.26
C SER A 5 -8.55 -15.83 7.53
N ARG A 6 -7.29 -16.30 7.50
CA ARG A 6 -6.61 -16.97 8.63
C ARG A 6 -5.53 -16.11 9.29
N LYS A 7 -5.23 -14.91 8.75
CA LYS A 7 -4.20 -14.03 9.30
C LYS A 7 -4.85 -12.89 10.06
N GLU A 8 -4.78 -12.96 11.39
CA GLU A 8 -5.35 -11.95 12.29
C GLU A 8 -4.63 -10.60 12.15
N ASN A 9 -3.31 -10.62 11.90
CA ASN A 9 -2.50 -9.41 11.78
C ASN A 9 -2.34 -9.00 10.32
N CYS A 10 -2.79 -7.80 9.99
CA CYS A 10 -2.74 -7.24 8.65
C CYS A 10 -2.68 -5.72 8.71
N GLN A 11 -1.98 -5.12 7.75
CA GLN A 11 -1.97 -3.67 7.53
C GLN A 11 -2.12 -3.35 6.05
N VAL A 12 -2.75 -2.22 5.75
CA VAL A 12 -2.88 -1.65 4.41
C VAL A 12 -2.45 -0.19 4.49
N GLY A 13 -1.55 0.20 3.60
CA GLY A 13 -1.17 1.59 3.36
C GLY A 13 -1.64 2.01 1.98
N LEU A 14 -2.21 3.21 1.90
CA LEU A 14 -2.64 3.84 0.65
C LEU A 14 -2.03 5.24 0.57
N ALA A 15 -1.64 5.64 -0.63
CA ALA A 15 -1.30 7.01 -0.97
C ALA A 15 -2.16 7.43 -2.16
N ILE A 16 -2.85 8.56 -2.04
CA ILE A 16 -3.79 9.07 -3.04
C ILE A 16 -3.29 10.43 -3.51
N LEU A 17 -3.20 10.58 -4.82
CA LEU A 17 -2.91 11.81 -5.54
C LEU A 17 -4.11 12.12 -6.44
N ASP A 18 -4.89 13.16 -6.14
CA ASP A 18 -5.85 13.69 -7.11
C ASP A 18 -5.14 14.71 -8.00
N THR A 19 -5.05 14.39 -9.29
CA THR A 19 -4.42 15.27 -10.27
C THR A 19 -5.17 16.59 -10.47
N LYS A 20 -6.45 16.69 -10.07
CA LYS A 20 -7.18 17.96 -10.06
C LYS A 20 -6.65 18.94 -9.01
N ASP A 21 -6.00 18.45 -7.96
CA ASP A 21 -5.47 19.28 -6.88
C ASP A 21 -4.06 19.81 -7.18
N LEU A 22 -3.40 19.30 -8.23
CA LEU A 22 -2.07 19.75 -8.67
C LEU A 22 -1.92 21.28 -8.82
N PRO A 23 -2.87 22.02 -9.42
CA PRO A 23 -2.71 23.45 -9.62
C PRO A 23 -3.01 24.30 -8.38
N GLN A 24 -3.67 23.75 -7.35
CA GLN A 24 -4.20 24.54 -6.22
C GLN A 24 -3.59 24.16 -4.86
N THR A 25 -2.90 23.03 -4.77
CA THR A 25 -2.45 22.48 -3.48
C THR A 25 -0.93 22.59 -3.32
N SER A 26 -0.50 23.02 -2.12
CA SER A 26 0.92 23.03 -1.76
C SER A 26 1.50 21.61 -1.85
N PRO A 27 2.77 21.42 -2.29
CA PRO A 27 3.36 20.09 -2.46
C PRO A 27 3.22 19.15 -1.25
N SER A 28 3.27 19.70 -0.02
CA SER A 28 3.12 18.96 1.24
C SER A 28 1.72 18.42 1.53
N LYS A 29 0.70 18.83 0.77
CA LYS A 29 -0.70 18.40 0.92
C LYS A 29 -1.25 17.67 -0.30
N LEU A 30 -0.40 17.49 -1.32
CA LEU A 30 -0.79 16.96 -2.61
C LEU A 30 -1.09 15.45 -2.55
N ILE A 31 -0.45 14.75 -1.62
CA ILE A 31 -0.64 13.32 -1.40
C ILE A 31 -1.31 13.13 -0.05
N SER A 32 -2.45 12.45 -0.05
CA SER A 32 -3.12 12.01 1.16
C SER A 32 -2.75 10.55 1.42
N THR A 33 -2.31 10.24 2.64
CA THR A 33 -1.93 8.88 3.04
C THR A 33 -2.92 8.33 4.05
N TYR A 34 -3.30 7.06 3.86
CA TYR A 34 -4.22 6.36 4.73
C TYR A 34 -3.60 5.05 5.18
N LYS A 35 -3.87 4.70 6.43
CA LYS A 35 -3.35 3.49 7.02
C LYS A 35 -4.41 2.78 7.84
N PHE A 36 -4.62 1.53 7.47
CA PHE A 36 -5.52 0.62 8.16
C PHE A 36 -4.74 -0.55 8.74
N ALA A 37 -5.05 -0.94 9.96
CA ALA A 37 -4.46 -2.13 10.57
C ALA A 37 -5.52 -2.92 11.31
N THR A 38 -5.38 -4.25 11.28
CA THR A 38 -6.16 -5.22 12.05
C THR A 38 -5.19 -6.19 12.71
N GLY A 39 -5.55 -6.69 13.90
CA GLY A 39 -4.80 -7.75 14.58
C GLY A 39 -4.67 -7.56 16.07
N SER A 40 -3.69 -8.24 16.66
CA SER A 40 -3.47 -8.23 18.10
C SER A 40 -3.03 -6.84 18.60
N PRO A 41 -3.31 -6.48 19.87
CA PRO A 41 -2.84 -5.21 20.44
C PRO A 41 -1.32 -5.01 20.31
N ALA A 42 -0.53 -6.09 20.45
CA ALA A 42 0.91 -6.06 20.28
C ALA A 42 1.33 -5.74 18.83
N PHE A 43 0.59 -6.24 17.84
CA PHE A 43 0.80 -5.90 16.44
C PHE A 43 0.44 -4.44 16.17
N LEU A 44 -0.75 -4.00 16.60
CA LEU A 44 -1.23 -2.63 16.40
C LEU A 44 -0.28 -1.60 17.03
N SER A 45 0.24 -1.86 18.23
CA SER A 45 1.25 -1.02 18.90
C SER A 45 2.57 -0.95 18.12
N LYS A 46 3.03 -2.07 17.53
CA LYS A 46 4.22 -2.06 16.67
C LYS A 46 3.99 -1.27 15.39
N VAL A 47 2.79 -1.38 14.82
CA VAL A 47 2.43 -0.74 13.56
C VAL A 47 2.23 0.76 13.75
N SER A 48 1.62 1.22 14.85
CA SER A 48 1.44 2.66 15.13
C SER A 48 2.77 3.41 15.23
N ASN A 49 3.80 2.78 15.79
CA ASN A 49 5.10 3.43 16.05
C ASN A 49 6.04 3.50 14.84
N LYS A 50 5.70 2.91 13.70
CA LYS A 50 6.63 2.74 12.55
C LYS A 50 6.35 3.64 11.35
N PHE A 51 5.27 4.41 11.33
CA PHE A 51 4.81 5.05 10.10
C PHE A 51 4.99 6.56 10.10
N LEU A 52 5.52 7.06 8.99
CA LEU A 52 5.90 8.46 8.82
C LEU A 52 4.75 9.35 8.31
N PHE A 53 3.67 8.76 7.79
CA PHE A 53 2.62 9.50 7.08
C PHE A 53 1.21 9.07 7.52
N SER A 54 0.61 9.79 8.48
CA SER A 54 -0.70 9.56 9.11
C SER A 54 -0.74 8.61 10.32
N GLU A 55 -1.70 8.86 11.21
CA GLU A 55 -2.08 7.95 12.28
C GLU A 55 -2.70 6.66 11.71
N SER A 56 -2.53 5.54 12.41
CA SER A 56 -3.09 4.25 12.03
C SER A 56 -4.52 4.13 12.53
N VAL A 57 -5.47 3.85 11.64
CA VAL A 57 -6.84 3.53 12.02
C VAL A 57 -6.94 2.02 12.27
N ASN A 58 -7.34 1.65 13.48
CA ASN A 58 -7.64 0.26 13.81
C ASN A 58 -9.02 -0.09 13.27
N ILE A 59 -9.10 -1.06 12.36
CA ILE A 59 -10.35 -1.50 11.74
C ILE A 59 -10.46 -3.01 11.77
N SER A 60 -11.69 -3.53 11.68
CA SER A 60 -11.92 -4.96 11.46
C SER A 60 -11.40 -5.36 10.09
N GLN A 61 -10.94 -6.61 9.95
CA GLN A 61 -10.56 -7.20 8.67
C GLN A 61 -11.68 -7.12 7.64
N LEU A 62 -12.95 -7.26 8.07
CA LEU A 62 -14.12 -7.19 7.20
C LEU A 62 -14.33 -5.78 6.63
N ASP A 63 -13.84 -4.76 7.34
CA ASP A 63 -14.02 -3.36 6.97
C ASP A 63 -12.88 -2.84 6.08
N ILE A 64 -11.80 -3.62 5.87
CA ILE A 64 -10.67 -3.17 5.03
C ILE A 64 -11.16 -2.81 3.62
N SER A 65 -11.97 -3.68 3.01
CA SER A 65 -12.46 -3.46 1.65
C SER A 65 -13.32 -2.20 1.55
N SER A 66 -14.29 -2.03 2.46
CA SER A 66 -15.19 -0.87 2.47
C SER A 66 -14.45 0.44 2.79
N ASN A 67 -13.41 0.40 3.64
CA ASN A 67 -12.57 1.56 3.92
C ASN A 67 -11.66 1.93 2.73
N ILE A 68 -11.18 0.95 1.95
CA ILE A 68 -10.46 1.28 0.70
C ILE A 68 -11.44 1.87 -0.31
N GLU A 69 -12.63 1.27 -0.47
CA GLU A 69 -13.64 1.75 -1.43
C GLU A 69 -14.11 3.17 -1.12
N SER A 70 -14.30 3.52 0.16
CA SER A 70 -14.78 4.85 0.56
C SER A 70 -13.81 5.99 0.20
N LEU A 71 -12.53 5.68 -0.03
CA LEU A 71 -11.50 6.63 -0.43
C LEU A 71 -11.44 6.84 -1.95
N ILE A 72 -12.13 6.02 -2.75
CA ILE A 72 -12.05 6.05 -4.20
C ILE A 72 -13.31 6.70 -4.76
N HIS A 73 -13.13 7.84 -5.44
CA HIS A 73 -14.21 8.55 -6.11
C HIS A 73 -14.74 7.76 -7.32
N LYS A 74 -16.04 7.42 -7.31
CA LYS A 74 -16.69 6.57 -8.33
C LYS A 74 -16.81 7.24 -9.69
N ASP A 75 -16.79 8.56 -9.73
CA ASP A 75 -16.91 9.39 -10.94
C ASP A 75 -15.56 9.70 -11.61
N ARG A 76 -14.47 9.10 -11.12
CA ARG A 76 -13.10 9.43 -11.54
C ARG A 76 -12.42 8.24 -12.20
N ASP A 77 -11.54 8.56 -13.14
CA ASP A 77 -10.63 7.59 -13.72
C ASP A 77 -9.52 7.26 -12.72
N ILE A 78 -9.34 5.97 -12.45
CA ILE A 78 -8.47 5.47 -11.39
C ILE A 78 -7.28 4.73 -12.00
N LEU A 79 -6.08 5.05 -11.55
CA LEU A 79 -4.87 4.30 -11.85
C LEU A 79 -4.33 3.70 -10.55
N PHE A 80 -4.23 2.37 -10.49
CA PHE A 80 -3.55 1.71 -9.38
C PHE A 80 -2.06 1.64 -9.68
N VAL A 81 -1.23 2.13 -8.76
CA VAL A 81 0.23 2.02 -8.84
C VAL A 81 0.64 1.02 -7.78
N GLY A 82 1.58 0.11 -8.05
CA GLY A 82 2.04 -0.94 -7.14
C GLY A 82 3.54 -1.22 -7.28
N HIS A 83 4.16 -1.92 -6.32
CA HIS A 83 5.52 -2.48 -6.49
C HIS A 83 5.47 -3.98 -6.28
N GLY A 84 5.58 -4.78 -7.35
CA GLY A 84 5.33 -6.22 -7.25
C GLY A 84 3.83 -6.55 -7.15
N SER A 85 3.01 -5.86 -7.97
CA SER A 85 1.54 -5.85 -7.90
C SER A 85 0.77 -7.18 -7.92
N PRO A 86 1.28 -8.34 -8.39
CA PRO A 86 0.48 -9.58 -8.39
C PRO A 86 0.02 -10.03 -6.99
N SER A 87 0.82 -9.85 -5.94
CA SER A 87 0.43 -10.18 -4.56
C SER A 87 -0.71 -9.31 -4.06
N ASP A 88 -0.64 -8.03 -4.34
CA ASP A 88 -1.54 -7.00 -3.82
C ASP A 88 -2.93 -7.19 -4.41
N LEU A 89 -2.98 -7.41 -5.72
CA LEU A 89 -4.22 -7.73 -6.43
C LEU A 89 -4.84 -9.04 -5.96
N GLN A 90 -4.04 -10.07 -5.64
CA GLN A 90 -4.56 -11.31 -5.07
C GLN A 90 -5.20 -11.07 -3.70
N VAL A 91 -4.63 -10.18 -2.88
CA VAL A 91 -5.21 -9.86 -1.59
C VAL A 91 -6.47 -9.01 -1.71
N LEU A 92 -6.48 -8.00 -2.58
CA LEU A 92 -7.71 -7.25 -2.88
C LEU A 92 -8.83 -8.19 -3.37
N ARG A 93 -8.52 -9.15 -4.24
CA ARG A 93 -9.49 -10.19 -4.65
C ARG A 93 -9.93 -11.07 -3.48
N ALA A 94 -9.00 -11.48 -2.62
CA ALA A 94 -9.32 -12.29 -1.44
C ALA A 94 -10.19 -11.54 -0.41
N LEU A 95 -10.13 -10.21 -0.41
CA LEU A 95 -10.99 -9.29 0.36
C LEU A 95 -12.35 -9.02 -0.29
N ASN A 96 -12.63 -9.60 -1.46
CA ASN A 96 -13.78 -9.25 -2.30
C ASN A 96 -13.85 -7.74 -2.60
N PHE A 97 -12.70 -7.12 -2.83
CA PHE A 97 -12.63 -5.70 -3.16
C PHE A 97 -13.31 -5.43 -4.52
N PRO A 98 -14.30 -4.52 -4.58
CA PRO A 98 -14.94 -4.15 -5.84
C PRO A 98 -14.02 -3.20 -6.61
N PHE A 99 -13.35 -3.71 -7.65
CA PHE A 99 -12.53 -2.85 -8.50
C PHE A 99 -13.39 -1.76 -9.16
N PRO A 100 -12.90 -0.51 -9.25
CA PRO A 100 -13.65 0.60 -9.85
C PRO A 100 -14.02 0.32 -11.31
N GLU A 101 -15.23 0.71 -11.74
CA GLU A 101 -15.65 0.60 -13.15
C GLU A 101 -14.74 1.40 -14.08
N ARG A 102 -14.24 2.55 -13.60
CA ARG A 102 -13.35 3.48 -14.32
C ARG A 102 -11.86 3.23 -14.02
N LEU A 103 -11.47 1.97 -13.87
CA LEU A 103 -10.06 1.59 -13.69
C LEU A 103 -9.32 1.69 -15.03
N LEU A 104 -8.43 2.68 -15.17
CA LEU A 104 -7.60 2.86 -16.37
C LEU A 104 -6.53 1.79 -16.51
N GLY A 105 -6.02 1.30 -15.39
CA GLY A 105 -4.96 0.30 -15.40
C GLY A 105 -4.32 0.09 -14.04
N ILE A 106 -3.37 -0.85 -14.04
CA ILE A 106 -2.52 -1.16 -12.90
C ILE A 106 -1.07 -1.06 -13.35
N THR A 107 -0.33 -0.15 -12.75
CA THR A 107 1.07 0.13 -13.04
C THR A 107 1.96 -0.55 -12.02
N ASN A 108 2.92 -1.36 -12.47
CA ASN A 108 3.91 -1.97 -11.61
C ASN A 108 5.25 -1.21 -11.72
N THR A 109 5.61 -0.51 -10.65
CA THR A 109 6.88 0.24 -10.55
C THR A 109 8.10 -0.66 -10.66
N PHE A 110 8.01 -1.95 -10.29
CA PHE A 110 9.10 -2.92 -10.49
C PHE A 110 9.37 -3.15 -11.99
N ASN A 111 8.30 -3.29 -12.79
CA ASN A 111 8.42 -3.49 -14.23
C ASN A 111 8.97 -2.23 -14.91
N ILE A 112 8.45 -1.06 -14.53
CA ILE A 112 8.95 0.23 -15.04
C ILE A 112 10.43 0.41 -14.71
N ALA A 113 10.84 0.11 -13.47
CA ALA A 113 12.24 0.20 -13.08
C ALA A 113 13.12 -0.72 -13.94
N ASN A 114 12.68 -1.95 -14.21
CA ASN A 114 13.39 -2.89 -15.08
C ASN A 114 13.51 -2.40 -16.53
N GLU A 115 12.47 -1.74 -17.05
CA GLU A 115 12.47 -1.17 -18.40
C GLU A 115 13.38 0.05 -18.53
N VAL A 116 13.42 0.91 -17.50
CA VAL A 116 14.16 2.18 -17.54
C VAL A 116 15.64 2.01 -17.16
N LEU A 117 15.95 1.09 -16.25
CA LEU A 117 17.29 0.96 -15.65
C LEU A 117 18.10 -0.24 -16.18
N GLU A 118 17.61 -0.92 -17.22
CA GLU A 118 18.28 -2.06 -17.88
C GLU A 118 18.69 -3.17 -16.89
N PHE A 119 17.69 -3.91 -16.39
CA PHE A 119 17.78 -5.02 -15.43
C PHE A 119 17.94 -4.59 -13.96
N TRP A 120 16.79 -4.50 -13.28
CA TRP A 120 16.68 -4.16 -11.86
C TRP A 120 16.04 -5.33 -11.08
N ALA A 121 16.86 -6.07 -10.34
CA ALA A 121 16.41 -7.23 -9.55
C ALA A 121 16.24 -6.92 -8.05
N ASP A 122 16.44 -5.67 -7.64
CA ASP A 122 16.54 -5.29 -6.23
C ASP A 122 15.21 -4.75 -5.67
N SER A 123 15.17 -4.56 -4.34
CA SER A 123 13.96 -4.13 -3.65
C SER A 123 13.56 -2.69 -4.01
N LEU A 124 12.32 -2.29 -3.68
CA LEU A 124 11.92 -0.89 -3.76
C LEU A 124 12.81 0.04 -2.91
N GLY A 125 13.33 -0.45 -1.78
CA GLY A 125 14.26 0.32 -0.95
C GLY A 125 15.54 0.65 -1.72
N ASP A 126 16.08 -0.35 -2.42
CA ASP A 126 17.27 -0.18 -3.26
C ASP A 126 16.98 0.78 -4.43
N LEU A 127 15.76 0.72 -5.00
CA LEU A 127 15.37 1.59 -6.11
C LEU A 127 15.32 3.06 -5.66
N LEU A 128 14.76 3.29 -4.47
CA LEU A 128 14.69 4.64 -3.90
C LEU A 128 16.08 5.19 -3.58
N ILE A 129 17.00 4.35 -3.09
CA ILE A 129 18.40 4.73 -2.88
C ILE A 129 19.06 5.11 -4.21
N LEU A 130 18.87 4.29 -5.26
CA LEU A 130 19.42 4.57 -6.60
C LEU A 130 18.92 5.90 -7.16
N LEU A 131 17.65 6.22 -6.97
CA LEU A 131 17.03 7.48 -7.45
C LEU A 131 17.45 8.71 -6.63
N GLY A 132 18.42 8.60 -5.73
CA GLY A 132 18.96 9.72 -4.95
C GLY A 132 18.07 10.13 -3.77
N SER A 133 17.13 9.28 -3.35
CA SER A 133 16.39 9.48 -2.11
C SER A 133 17.31 9.09 -0.94
N LEU A 134 17.63 10.04 -0.05
CA LEU A 134 18.44 9.81 1.16
C LEU A 134 18.01 8.54 1.90
N GLN A 135 18.96 7.85 2.55
CA GLN A 135 18.69 6.70 3.44
C GLN A 135 17.50 6.98 4.37
N TRP A 136 16.35 6.38 4.07
CA TRP A 136 15.14 6.47 4.89
C TRP A 136 15.04 5.19 5.73
N PRO A 137 15.36 5.23 7.05
CA PRO A 137 15.56 4.02 7.85
C PRO A 137 14.32 3.15 8.10
N SER A 138 13.14 3.54 7.61
CA SER A 138 11.86 2.91 7.98
C SER A 138 10.99 2.46 6.79
N LEU A 139 11.53 2.44 5.57
CA LEU A 139 10.76 2.12 4.36
C LEU A 139 10.28 0.68 4.22
N CYS A 140 10.85 -0.28 4.97
CA CYS A 140 10.34 -1.65 5.01
C CYS A 140 8.85 -1.74 5.41
N GLY A 141 8.28 -0.68 5.98
CA GLY A 141 6.85 -0.58 6.27
C GLY A 141 6.06 0.46 5.45
N ALA A 142 6.69 1.33 4.66
CA ALA A 142 6.07 2.59 4.23
C ALA A 142 5.98 2.85 2.72
N PHE A 143 6.78 2.20 1.88
CA PHE A 143 6.62 2.29 0.42
C PHE A 143 6.26 0.97 -0.23
N ASN A 144 6.00 -0.06 0.56
CA ASN A 144 5.20 -1.14 0.03
C ASN A 144 3.78 -0.59 -0.21
N LEU A 145 3.52 -0.24 -1.46
CA LEU A 145 2.24 -0.55 -2.05
C LEU A 145 1.95 -2.02 -1.72
N GLN A 146 1.15 -2.19 -0.67
CA GLN A 146 0.67 -3.43 -0.05
C GLN A 146 1.67 -4.58 0.18
N SER A 147 2.63 -4.45 1.09
CA SER A 147 3.30 -5.65 1.63
C SER A 147 2.45 -6.25 2.73
N PHE A 148 1.75 -7.32 2.38
CA PHE A 148 1.29 -8.29 3.36
C PHE A 148 2.49 -9.12 3.81
N THR A 149 3.19 -8.69 4.86
CA THR A 149 4.17 -9.55 5.54
C THR A 149 3.46 -10.47 6.53
N PRO A 150 3.29 -11.78 6.25
CA PRO A 150 2.92 -12.73 7.29
C PRO A 150 4.05 -12.86 8.30
N PHE A 151 3.77 -12.54 9.56
CA PHE A 151 4.60 -13.02 10.65
C PHE A 151 4.25 -14.49 10.89
N SER A 152 5.06 -15.40 10.36
CA SER A 152 5.11 -16.78 10.84
C SER A 152 5.94 -16.76 12.12
N SER A 153 5.26 -16.78 13.28
CA SER A 153 5.91 -17.18 14.52
C SER A 153 5.86 -18.70 14.60
N SER A 154 6.79 -19.34 13.91
CA SER A 154 7.20 -20.71 14.22
C SER A 154 8.68 -20.69 14.51
N ARG A 155 9.02 -20.68 15.80
CA ARG A 155 10.23 -21.27 16.39
C ARG A 155 10.00 -21.38 17.90
N ILE A 156 9.75 -22.64 18.29
CA ILE A 156 10.01 -23.35 19.56
C ILE A 156 9.76 -22.57 20.85
#